data_AF-A0A8C5CP59-F1
#
_entry.id   AF-A0A8C5CP59-F1
#
_cell.length_a   1.000
_cell.length_b   1.000
_cell.length_c   1.000
_cell.angle_alpha   90.00
_cell.angle_beta   90.00
_cell.angle_gamma   90.00
#
_symmetry.space_group_name_H-M   'P 1'
#
loop_
_entity.id
_entity.type
_entity.pdbx_description
1 polymer ?
#
loop_
_entity_poly.entity_id
_entity_poly.type
_entity_poly.pdbx_seq_one_letter_code
_entity_poly.pdbx_strand_id
1 'polypeptide(L)'
;MESIPVSVANARAKPASPRTPSPRTQFPLLPLLPLLLMHLPRLATAAAFKEMTCEPITVPMCRDVGYNLTHMPNQFHHYSQEEVGLEVHQFWPLVRIRCSPDLLFFLCSVYTPICMPDYGRPLPPCRAVCERAKRGCSPLMRQYGFQWPPRMSCERLPRQGDPLQLCMDRNASDERPPAATTAAPPPSKPPPHLLLPAAAPPRRRPAPSAPRGCDPECPCWPPSSSSSSSGSSWRRDTPPAAGCPAPCVRPHLTANQQAFTRLWLGLWAGLCFLSTAATLATFLMDRARFTYPELPVVYLAACSLGVAAGYLLRLAAGHRAVACAAADGGGAGPALARGAAATGSPLCMLVFLLLYFFGMAGAVWWLLLSLTWYLAAGLKWSSEAIAGHAHYYHLAAWLLPGGQTVAVLALGAVDGDAAVGVCYVGGGRGLGLVLAPLLLYLLAGAGFLSAGFVSLFRIRRVIRGGGGAGPGAALKSRKLERLMVRLGLFTVLYMVPAVAVVTCLAYEQHRRREACASCPAPHRRQRGGALAAGEEAWPEHAVLMLKHFMTLVGGVTSGVWVWSGKTLGAWSGFLSRRCCPAAALGAGPGPRPSEGSTCSEASSALTHRTAITPSTLHAKSSAPPSL
;
A
#
# COMPACT_ATOMS: atom_id res chain seq x y z
N MET A 1 -77.61 56.64 -21.32
CA MET A 1 -76.25 56.04 -21.32
C MET A 1 -76.05 55.39 -19.96
N GLU A 2 -76.87 54.42 -19.59
CA GLU A 2 -76.74 53.01 -20.01
C GLU A 2 -75.43 52.39 -19.54
N SER A 3 -75.53 51.75 -18.38
CA SER A 3 -74.56 50.94 -17.66
C SER A 3 -75.04 49.49 -17.71
N ILE A 4 -74.39 48.62 -18.48
CA ILE A 4 -74.68 47.17 -18.62
C ILE A 4 -73.35 46.47 -19.04
N PRO A 5 -73.07 45.19 -18.72
CA PRO A 5 -72.84 44.62 -17.38
C PRO A 5 -71.67 43.61 -17.32
N VAL A 6 -71.42 43.09 -16.11
CA VAL A 6 -70.74 41.83 -15.82
C VAL A 6 -71.58 40.64 -16.32
N SER A 7 -70.96 39.60 -16.88
CA SER A 7 -71.57 38.28 -17.03
C SER A 7 -70.63 37.18 -16.53
N VAL A 8 -71.11 36.46 -15.52
CA VAL A 8 -70.58 35.21 -15.00
C VAL A 8 -71.23 34.07 -15.78
N ALA A 9 -70.45 33.13 -16.30
CA ALA A 9 -70.96 31.83 -16.75
C ALA A 9 -70.00 30.70 -16.36
N ASN A 10 -70.65 29.63 -15.89
CA ASN A 10 -70.16 28.60 -15.00
C ASN A 10 -69.56 27.38 -15.76
N ALA A 11 -68.88 26.53 -15.00
CA ALA A 11 -68.08 25.38 -15.39
C ALA A 11 -68.73 24.36 -16.36
N ARG A 12 -67.91 23.76 -17.24
CA ARG A 12 -68.09 22.35 -17.67
C ARG A 12 -66.78 21.70 -18.09
N ALA A 13 -66.42 20.63 -17.39
CA ALA A 13 -65.31 19.74 -17.68
C ALA A 13 -65.44 19.07 -19.07
N LYS A 14 -64.31 18.88 -19.75
CA LYS A 14 -64.15 18.00 -20.92
C LYS A 14 -62.79 17.28 -20.87
N PRO A 15 -62.68 16.10 -21.48
CA PRO A 15 -61.93 14.96 -20.93
C PRO A 15 -60.53 14.80 -21.51
N ALA A 16 -59.75 13.98 -20.79
CA ALA A 16 -58.42 13.53 -21.17
C ALA A 16 -58.41 12.68 -22.46
N SER A 17 -57.40 12.90 -23.29
CA SER A 17 -56.90 11.94 -24.30
C SER A 17 -55.42 12.27 -24.63
N PRO A 18 -54.63 11.31 -25.14
CA PRO A 18 -53.34 10.96 -24.60
C PRO A 18 -52.20 11.65 -25.35
N ARG A 19 -51.19 12.12 -24.63
CA ARG A 19 -49.93 12.55 -25.26
C ARG A 19 -49.01 11.34 -25.43
N THR A 20 -48.72 11.10 -26.70
CA THR A 20 -47.73 10.18 -27.25
C THR A 20 -46.33 10.36 -26.63
N PRO A 21 -45.50 9.30 -26.59
CA PRO A 21 -44.16 9.36 -26.04
C PRO A 21 -43.08 9.69 -27.09
N SER A 22 -41.92 10.15 -26.59
CA SER A 22 -40.59 10.31 -27.24
C SER A 22 -40.28 11.72 -27.78
N PRO A 23 -39.04 12.23 -27.61
CA PRO A 23 -37.82 11.56 -28.04
C PRO A 23 -36.86 11.16 -26.91
N ARG A 24 -36.28 9.97 -27.07
CA ARG A 24 -35.03 9.52 -26.46
C ARG A 24 -33.96 10.62 -26.59
N THR A 25 -33.59 11.26 -25.47
CA THR A 25 -32.35 12.02 -25.36
C THR A 25 -31.19 11.05 -25.34
N GLN A 26 -30.57 10.87 -26.51
CA GLN A 26 -29.31 10.17 -26.66
C GLN A 26 -28.21 10.90 -25.88
N PHE A 27 -27.50 10.17 -25.02
CA PHE A 27 -26.30 10.62 -24.32
C PHE A 27 -25.19 10.96 -25.32
N PRO A 28 -24.59 12.17 -25.31
CA PRO A 28 -23.31 12.40 -25.97
C PRO A 28 -22.20 12.18 -24.95
N LEU A 29 -21.84 10.92 -24.69
CA LEU A 29 -20.73 10.58 -23.78
C LEU A 29 -19.40 10.30 -24.51
N LEU A 30 -19.28 10.65 -25.80
CA LEU A 30 -18.17 10.17 -26.64
C LEU A 30 -17.67 11.22 -27.66
N PRO A 31 -17.12 12.37 -27.22
CA PRO A 31 -15.94 12.87 -27.95
C PRO A 31 -14.87 13.55 -27.07
N LEU A 32 -14.89 13.43 -25.74
CA LEU A 32 -13.89 14.07 -24.86
C LEU A 32 -12.66 13.20 -24.54
N LEU A 33 -12.69 11.91 -24.90
CA LEU A 33 -11.58 10.98 -24.70
C LEU A 33 -10.33 11.24 -25.59
N PRO A 34 -10.43 11.72 -26.85
CA PRO A 34 -9.26 11.98 -27.68
C PRO A 34 -8.53 13.29 -27.34
N LEU A 35 -9.23 14.27 -26.76
CA LEU A 35 -8.63 15.57 -26.38
C LEU A 35 -7.82 15.49 -25.08
N LEU A 36 -8.15 14.55 -24.18
CA LEU A 36 -7.40 14.33 -22.94
C LEU A 36 -6.09 13.55 -23.16
N LEU A 37 -5.99 12.77 -24.25
CA LEU A 37 -4.81 11.96 -24.59
C LEU A 37 -3.68 12.77 -25.27
N MET A 38 -3.96 13.96 -25.78
CA MET A 38 -2.96 14.81 -26.46
C MET A 38 -2.13 15.70 -25.52
N HIS A 39 -2.43 15.74 -24.21
CA HIS A 39 -1.68 16.51 -23.22
C HIS A 39 -0.82 15.67 -22.27
N LEU A 40 -0.68 14.36 -22.53
CA LEU A 40 0.01 13.44 -21.61
C LEU A 40 1.55 13.28 -21.72
N PRO A 41 2.33 13.92 -22.62
CA PRO A 41 3.78 13.79 -22.54
C PRO A 41 4.50 15.13 -22.31
N ARG A 42 4.30 15.80 -21.16
CA ARG A 42 5.21 16.88 -20.69
C ARG A 42 5.47 16.95 -19.17
N LEU A 43 5.11 15.93 -18.39
CA LEU A 43 5.52 15.85 -16.98
C LEU A 43 6.19 14.51 -16.68
N ALA A 44 7.38 14.32 -17.24
CA ALA A 44 8.34 13.34 -16.77
C ALA A 44 9.74 13.77 -17.24
N THR A 45 10.43 14.54 -16.41
CA THR A 45 11.90 14.58 -16.26
C THR A 45 12.28 15.73 -15.32
N ALA A 46 12.25 15.43 -14.02
CA ALA A 46 13.10 16.09 -13.04
C ALA A 46 13.16 15.18 -11.81
N ALA A 47 13.79 14.01 -11.96
CA ALA A 47 14.38 13.36 -10.81
C ALA A 47 15.52 14.29 -10.36
N ALA A 48 15.33 14.97 -9.23
CA ALA A 48 16.37 15.78 -8.63
C ALA A 48 17.54 14.86 -8.25
N PHE A 49 18.63 14.93 -9.00
CA PHE A 49 19.92 14.44 -8.52
C PHE A 49 20.32 15.35 -7.35
N LYS A 50 20.30 14.80 -6.13
CA LYS A 50 20.89 15.50 -4.99
C LYS A 50 22.40 15.55 -5.21
N GLU A 51 22.97 16.74 -5.27
CA GLU A 51 24.42 16.93 -5.42
C GLU A 51 25.18 16.17 -4.31
N MET A 52 26.24 15.48 -4.71
CA MET A 52 27.08 14.67 -3.81
C MET A 52 27.96 15.59 -2.97
N THR A 53 27.59 15.82 -1.71
CA THR A 53 28.38 16.65 -0.78
C THR A 53 29.52 15.83 -0.17
N CYS A 54 30.76 16.30 -0.33
CA CYS A 54 31.94 15.69 0.29
C CYS A 54 32.07 16.10 1.77
N GLU A 55 32.43 15.14 2.62
CA GLU A 55 32.68 15.31 4.05
C GLU A 55 33.99 14.60 4.48
N PRO A 56 34.68 15.04 5.53
CA PRO A 56 35.92 14.40 5.99
C PRO A 56 35.67 13.01 6.60
N ILE A 57 36.62 12.08 6.40
CA ILE A 57 36.53 10.73 6.97
C ILE A 57 36.75 10.78 8.49
N THR A 58 35.72 10.39 9.24
CA THR A 58 35.74 10.31 10.70
C THR A 58 36.00 8.90 11.21
N VAL A 59 35.75 7.86 10.40
CA VAL A 59 35.95 6.44 10.73
C VAL A 59 37.43 6.15 11.08
N PRO A 60 37.77 5.76 12.33
CA PRO A 60 39.15 5.69 12.79
C PRO A 60 40.08 4.81 11.96
N MET A 61 39.61 3.67 11.47
CA MET A 61 40.43 2.75 10.68
C MET A 61 40.61 3.14 9.22
N CYS A 62 39.79 4.06 8.72
CA CYS A 62 39.82 4.53 7.34
C CYS A 62 40.43 5.92 7.19
N ARG A 63 41.02 6.46 8.27
CA ARG A 63 41.87 7.65 8.17
C ARG A 63 43.17 7.29 7.46
N ASP A 64 43.66 8.20 6.63
CA ASP A 64 44.98 8.13 5.99
C ASP A 64 45.18 6.92 5.06
N VAL A 65 44.10 6.41 4.45
CA VAL A 65 44.15 5.27 3.49
C VAL A 65 44.61 5.67 2.09
N GLY A 66 44.81 6.97 1.84
CA GLY A 66 45.18 7.54 0.54
C GLY A 66 44.23 8.65 0.05
N TYR A 67 43.14 8.91 0.78
CA TYR A 67 42.24 10.04 0.57
C TYR A 67 41.51 10.39 1.88
N ASN A 68 41.06 11.65 2.01
CA ASN A 68 40.54 12.19 3.26
C ASN A 68 39.07 12.61 3.22
N LEU A 69 38.46 12.63 2.02
CA LEU A 69 37.07 13.03 1.81
C LEU A 69 36.25 11.83 1.33
N THR A 70 35.05 11.68 1.91
CA THR A 70 34.04 10.70 1.55
C THR A 70 32.71 11.38 1.28
N HIS A 71 31.75 10.67 0.72
CA HIS A 71 30.36 11.11 0.68
C HIS A 71 29.46 10.02 1.25
N MET A 72 28.28 10.42 1.73
CA MET A 72 27.21 9.51 2.12
C MET A 72 25.96 9.83 1.29
N PRO A 73 25.16 8.81 0.92
CA PRO A 73 25.30 7.40 1.28
C PRO A 73 26.37 6.65 0.45
N ASN A 74 26.99 5.62 1.04
CA ASN A 74 27.90 4.73 0.31
C ASN A 74 27.16 3.65 -0.50
N GLN A 75 27.90 2.79 -1.23
CA GLN A 75 27.35 1.70 -2.05
C GLN A 75 26.63 0.58 -1.26
N PHE A 76 26.69 0.62 0.07
CA PHE A 76 25.99 -0.30 0.96
C PHE A 76 24.82 0.40 1.69
N HIS A 77 24.46 1.62 1.27
CA HIS A 77 23.38 2.43 1.84
C HIS A 77 23.55 2.80 3.32
N HIS A 78 24.78 2.91 3.80
CA HIS A 78 25.02 3.56 5.08
C HIS A 78 24.85 5.07 4.90
N TYR A 79 24.05 5.69 5.75
CA TYR A 79 23.74 7.12 5.65
C TYR A 79 24.62 7.99 6.57
N SER A 80 25.41 7.36 7.44
CA SER A 80 26.34 8.02 8.34
C SER A 80 27.64 7.24 8.47
N GLN A 81 28.74 7.95 8.73
CA GLN A 81 30.04 7.32 8.95
C GLN A 81 30.10 6.53 10.27
N GLU A 82 29.24 6.82 11.24
CA GLU A 82 29.14 6.05 12.50
C GLU A 82 28.63 4.63 12.24
N GLU A 83 27.59 4.50 11.42
CA GLU A 83 27.05 3.21 10.98
C GLU A 83 28.11 2.40 10.20
N VAL A 84 28.83 3.07 9.30
CA VAL A 84 29.97 2.49 8.57
C VAL A 84 31.02 1.96 9.54
N GLY A 85 31.39 2.77 10.54
CA GLY A 85 32.40 2.42 11.54
C GLY A 85 32.07 1.12 12.28
N LEU A 86 30.81 0.93 12.69
CA LEU A 86 30.36 -0.29 13.37
C LEU A 86 30.47 -1.54 12.50
N GLU A 87 30.19 -1.41 11.20
CA GLU A 87 30.22 -2.55 10.28
C GLU A 87 31.64 -2.90 9.82
N VAL A 88 32.40 -1.91 9.37
CA VAL A 88 33.76 -2.12 8.85
C VAL A 88 34.70 -2.64 9.95
N HIS A 89 34.44 -2.29 11.21
CA HIS A 89 35.24 -2.75 12.35
C HIS A 89 35.18 -4.26 12.58
N GLN A 90 34.18 -4.97 12.04
CA GLN A 90 34.12 -6.42 12.09
C GLN A 90 35.27 -7.09 11.32
N PHE A 91 35.88 -6.39 10.36
CA PHE A 91 37.02 -6.86 9.59
C PHE A 91 38.38 -6.53 10.22
N TRP A 92 38.41 -5.82 11.35
CA TRP A 92 39.65 -5.42 12.03
C TRP A 92 40.60 -6.58 12.36
N PRO A 93 40.12 -7.76 12.79
CA PRO A 93 41.00 -8.92 12.99
C PRO A 93 41.78 -9.31 11.74
N LEU A 94 41.13 -9.28 10.56
CA LEU A 94 41.78 -9.60 9.28
C LEU A 94 42.81 -8.53 8.86
N VAL A 95 42.51 -7.27 9.15
CA VAL A 95 43.44 -6.14 8.93
C VAL A 95 44.68 -6.30 9.82
N ARG A 96 44.50 -6.65 11.11
CA ARG A 96 45.60 -6.87 12.06
C ARG A 96 46.44 -8.09 11.72
N ILE A 97 45.82 -9.17 11.23
CA ILE A 97 46.52 -10.38 10.75
C ILE A 97 47.29 -10.10 9.44
N ARG A 98 46.96 -9.00 8.73
CA ARG A 98 47.58 -8.60 7.46
C ARG A 98 47.59 -9.73 6.41
N CYS A 99 46.45 -10.41 6.26
CA CYS A 99 46.29 -11.45 5.24
C CYS A 99 46.46 -10.92 3.79
N SER A 100 46.29 -9.61 3.56
CA SER A 100 46.63 -8.95 2.31
C SER A 100 46.97 -7.47 2.56
N PRO A 101 47.99 -6.89 1.89
CA PRO A 101 48.33 -5.46 2.02
C PRO A 101 47.25 -4.53 1.44
N ASP A 102 46.38 -5.05 0.56
CA ASP A 102 45.31 -4.30 -0.09
C ASP A 102 44.00 -4.31 0.70
N LEU A 103 43.87 -5.12 1.76
CA LEU A 103 42.60 -5.32 2.45
C LEU A 103 42.05 -4.02 3.04
N LEU A 104 42.87 -3.25 3.75
CA LEU A 104 42.44 -2.01 4.41
C LEU A 104 41.99 -0.96 3.39
N PHE A 105 42.80 -0.78 2.34
CA PHE A 105 42.47 0.12 1.24
C PHE A 105 41.18 -0.30 0.54
N PHE A 106 41.00 -1.59 0.26
CA PHE A 106 39.78 -2.12 -0.33
C PHE A 106 38.55 -1.84 0.54
N LEU A 107 38.60 -2.20 1.83
CA LEU A 107 37.50 -1.99 2.77
C LEU A 107 37.10 -0.51 2.84
N CYS A 108 38.06 0.38 3.00
CA CYS A 108 37.76 1.80 3.08
C CYS A 108 37.27 2.37 1.74
N SER A 109 37.77 1.89 0.61
CA SER A 109 37.27 2.30 -0.72
C SER A 109 35.82 1.93 -0.99
N VAL A 110 35.28 0.90 -0.31
CA VAL A 110 33.89 0.48 -0.44
C VAL A 110 32.97 1.04 0.66
N TYR A 111 33.50 1.24 1.86
CA TYR A 111 32.74 1.72 3.03
C TYR A 111 32.74 3.24 3.17
N THR A 112 33.85 3.88 2.86
CA THR A 112 34.03 5.34 2.87
C THR A 112 34.57 5.74 1.51
N PRO A 113 33.76 5.70 0.42
CA PRO A 113 34.25 5.89 -0.94
C PRO A 113 34.82 7.30 -1.13
N ILE A 114 35.85 7.43 -1.95
CA ILE A 114 36.48 8.74 -2.22
C ILE A 114 35.46 9.75 -2.75
N CYS A 115 35.58 11.00 -2.30
CA CYS A 115 34.85 12.14 -2.82
C CYS A 115 35.83 13.23 -3.25
N MET A 116 35.67 13.72 -4.48
CA MET A 116 36.44 14.84 -5.02
C MET A 116 35.46 15.97 -5.36
N PRO A 117 35.63 17.19 -4.82
CA PRO A 117 34.71 18.31 -5.05
C PRO A 117 34.46 18.60 -6.54
N ASP A 118 35.48 18.41 -7.38
CA ASP A 118 35.43 18.70 -8.81
C ASP A 118 34.99 17.49 -9.67
N TYR A 119 34.66 16.36 -9.06
CA TYR A 119 34.26 15.13 -9.75
C TYR A 119 33.00 14.52 -9.12
N GLY A 120 31.84 14.84 -9.71
CA GLY A 120 30.53 14.42 -9.20
C GLY A 120 30.10 12.98 -9.52
N ARG A 121 31.01 12.12 -10.01
CA ARG A 121 30.70 10.71 -10.32
C ARG A 121 31.33 9.76 -9.28
N PRO A 122 30.71 8.61 -8.97
CA PRO A 122 31.30 7.62 -8.07
C PRO A 122 32.60 7.05 -8.65
N LEU A 123 33.65 6.96 -7.83
CA LEU A 123 34.93 6.37 -8.21
C LEU A 123 35.22 5.12 -7.36
N PRO A 124 34.90 3.91 -7.85
CA PRO A 124 35.09 2.67 -7.09
C PRO A 124 36.56 2.16 -7.14
N PRO A 125 36.96 1.22 -6.26
CA PRO A 125 38.25 0.54 -6.38
C PRO A 125 38.26 -0.37 -7.61
N CYS A 126 39.43 -0.50 -8.25
CA CYS A 126 39.60 -1.42 -9.37
C CYS A 126 39.46 -2.87 -8.91
N ARG A 127 38.93 -3.72 -9.80
CA ARG A 127 38.76 -5.16 -9.55
C ARG A 127 40.03 -5.87 -9.07
N ALA A 128 41.19 -5.46 -9.58
CA ALA A 128 42.48 -6.03 -9.19
C ALA A 128 42.75 -5.89 -7.69
N VAL A 129 42.41 -4.74 -7.08
CA VAL A 129 42.54 -4.48 -5.64
C VAL A 129 41.72 -5.49 -4.82
N CYS A 130 40.45 -5.68 -5.20
CA CYS A 130 39.58 -6.64 -4.54
C CYS A 130 40.10 -8.07 -4.68
N GLU A 131 40.58 -8.46 -5.85
CA GLU A 131 41.10 -9.81 -6.05
C GLU A 131 42.40 -10.07 -5.27
N ARG A 132 43.27 -9.06 -5.10
CA ARG A 132 44.43 -9.17 -4.20
C ARG A 132 44.01 -9.29 -2.73
N ALA A 133 43.02 -8.52 -2.27
CA ALA A 133 42.46 -8.65 -0.92
C ALA A 133 41.81 -10.02 -0.68
N LYS A 134 40.96 -10.47 -1.61
CA LYS A 134 40.25 -11.75 -1.54
C LYS A 134 41.20 -12.95 -1.58
N ARG A 135 42.23 -12.93 -2.44
CA ARG A 135 43.21 -14.04 -2.53
C ARG A 135 43.95 -14.27 -1.21
N GLY A 136 44.36 -13.20 -0.53
CA GLY A 136 45.05 -13.32 0.75
C GLY A 136 44.14 -13.72 1.92
N CYS A 137 42.93 -13.16 1.99
CA CYS A 137 42.08 -13.25 3.18
C CYS A 137 40.99 -14.33 3.11
N SER A 138 40.53 -14.72 1.92
CA SER A 138 39.49 -15.75 1.75
C SER A 138 39.86 -17.13 2.31
N PRO A 139 41.10 -17.65 2.15
CA PRO A 139 41.49 -18.93 2.76
C PRO A 139 41.39 -18.90 4.29
N LEU A 140 41.84 -17.81 4.91
CA LEU A 140 41.78 -17.61 6.36
C LEU A 140 40.34 -17.53 6.86
N MET A 141 39.47 -16.79 6.16
CA MET A 141 38.05 -16.73 6.49
C MET A 141 37.40 -18.12 6.45
N ARG A 142 37.69 -18.92 5.41
CA ARG A 142 37.14 -20.27 5.24
C ARG A 142 37.58 -21.22 6.36
N GLN A 143 38.80 -21.07 6.85
CA GLN A 143 39.32 -21.86 7.98
C GLN A 143 38.47 -21.69 9.24
N TYR A 144 37.91 -20.50 9.46
CA TYR A 144 37.02 -20.19 10.59
C TYR A 144 35.53 -20.27 10.24
N GLY A 145 35.17 -20.89 9.11
CA GLY A 145 33.78 -21.09 8.70
C GLY A 145 33.10 -19.88 8.05
N PHE A 146 33.85 -18.83 7.73
CA PHE A 146 33.34 -17.64 7.06
C PHE A 146 33.65 -17.65 5.56
N GLN A 147 32.71 -17.20 4.75
CA GLN A 147 32.91 -17.03 3.31
C GLN A 147 33.20 -15.56 2.98
N TRP A 148 33.90 -15.30 1.88
CA TRP A 148 34.09 -13.93 1.40
C TRP A 148 32.71 -13.30 1.11
N PRO A 149 32.39 -12.11 1.67
CA PRO A 149 31.05 -11.55 1.59
C PRO A 149 30.60 -11.34 0.13
N PRO A 150 29.39 -11.79 -0.26
CA PRO A 150 28.87 -11.59 -1.63
C PRO A 150 28.78 -10.12 -2.04
N ARG A 151 28.47 -9.24 -1.08
CA ARG A 151 28.43 -7.78 -1.28
C ARG A 151 29.79 -7.15 -1.61
N MET A 152 30.90 -7.87 -1.35
CA MET A 152 32.27 -7.48 -1.72
C MET A 152 32.82 -8.32 -2.88
N SER A 153 31.95 -8.84 -3.76
CA SER A 153 32.39 -9.62 -4.91
C SER A 153 33.17 -8.77 -5.92
N CYS A 154 34.40 -9.19 -6.21
CA CYS A 154 35.30 -8.48 -7.13
C CYS A 154 34.78 -8.39 -8.57
N GLU A 155 33.84 -9.26 -8.96
CA GLU A 155 33.19 -9.23 -10.28
C GLU A 155 32.36 -7.97 -10.50
N ARG A 156 31.93 -7.29 -9.43
CA ARG A 156 31.11 -6.07 -9.48
C ARG A 156 31.94 -4.80 -9.71
N LEU A 157 33.27 -4.91 -9.71
CA LEU A 157 34.17 -3.77 -9.82
C LEU A 157 34.72 -3.64 -11.25
N PRO A 158 34.91 -2.40 -11.75
CA PRO A 158 35.48 -2.15 -13.07
C PRO A 158 36.93 -2.63 -13.16
N ARG A 159 37.35 -2.96 -14.38
CA ARG A 159 38.76 -3.27 -14.70
C ARG A 159 39.51 -1.98 -14.97
N GLN A 160 40.81 -1.98 -14.67
CA GLN A 160 41.67 -0.85 -14.98
C GLN A 160 41.76 -0.66 -16.50
N GLY A 161 41.61 0.58 -16.97
CA GLY A 161 41.61 0.92 -18.40
C GLY A 161 40.26 0.74 -19.12
N ASP A 162 39.16 0.57 -18.38
CA ASP A 162 37.81 0.57 -18.97
C ASP A 162 37.45 1.97 -19.51
N PRO A 163 37.02 2.09 -20.79
CA PRO A 163 36.68 3.38 -21.40
C PRO A 163 35.42 4.05 -20.82
N LEU A 164 34.57 3.31 -20.10
CA LEU A 164 33.28 3.81 -19.59
C LEU A 164 33.30 4.18 -18.10
N GLN A 165 34.21 3.59 -17.30
CA GLN A 165 34.23 3.78 -15.85
C GLN A 165 35.65 3.77 -15.28
N LEU A 166 36.07 4.92 -14.74
CA LEU A 166 37.34 5.07 -14.03
C LEU A 166 37.29 4.31 -12.68
N CYS A 167 38.45 3.81 -12.24
CA CYS A 167 38.60 3.10 -10.96
C CYS A 167 39.94 3.40 -10.30
N MET A 168 40.00 3.24 -8.98
CA MET A 168 41.22 3.47 -8.19
C MET A 168 42.00 2.17 -7.96
N ASP A 169 43.29 2.18 -8.26
CA ASP A 169 44.24 1.17 -7.80
C ASP A 169 45.34 1.87 -6.97
N ARG A 170 45.88 1.16 -5.97
CA ARG A 170 47.01 1.63 -5.19
C ARG A 170 48.27 1.19 -5.96
N ASN A 171 48.92 2.14 -6.63
CA ASN A 171 50.00 1.91 -7.58
C ASN A 171 51.05 0.90 -7.05
N ALA A 172 51.30 -0.18 -7.80
CA ALA A 172 52.36 -1.17 -7.54
C ALA A 172 53.74 -0.65 -7.97
N SER A 173 54.05 0.62 -7.68
CA SER A 173 55.24 1.31 -8.18
C SER A 173 56.40 1.40 -7.17
N ASP A 174 56.29 0.82 -5.97
CA ASP A 174 57.36 0.94 -4.95
C ASP A 174 57.94 -0.37 -4.38
N GLU A 175 57.57 -1.55 -4.87
CA GLU A 175 58.31 -2.77 -4.54
C GLU A 175 58.37 -3.71 -5.75
N ARG A 176 59.53 -3.69 -6.42
CA ARG A 176 59.91 -4.62 -7.47
C ARG A 176 60.51 -5.89 -6.84
N PRO A 177 59.90 -7.08 -6.95
CA PRO A 177 60.65 -8.32 -6.77
C PRO A 177 61.32 -8.69 -8.09
N PRO A 178 62.52 -9.29 -8.07
CA PRO A 178 63.23 -9.68 -9.28
C PRO A 178 62.55 -10.87 -9.96
N ALA A 179 62.92 -11.02 -11.23
CA ALA A 179 62.37 -11.94 -12.21
C ALA A 179 62.24 -13.39 -11.75
N ALA A 180 61.27 -14.06 -12.37
CA ALA A 180 61.02 -15.48 -12.31
C ALA A 180 62.29 -16.31 -12.55
N THR A 181 62.54 -17.25 -11.63
CA THR A 181 63.26 -18.49 -11.95
C THR A 181 62.39 -19.68 -11.59
N THR A 182 62.15 -20.46 -12.63
CA THR A 182 61.49 -21.76 -12.72
C THR A 182 62.01 -22.74 -11.66
N ALA A 183 61.15 -23.24 -10.78
CA ALA A 183 61.34 -24.52 -10.10
C ALA A 183 60.00 -25.03 -9.54
N ALA A 184 59.59 -26.23 -9.99
CA ALA A 184 58.43 -26.96 -9.47
C ALA A 184 58.73 -27.54 -8.07
N PRO A 185 57.74 -27.69 -7.16
CA PRO A 185 57.92 -28.46 -5.94
C PRO A 185 57.47 -29.93 -6.11
N PRO A 186 58.16 -30.90 -5.48
CA PRO A 186 57.81 -32.32 -5.50
C PRO A 186 56.70 -32.65 -4.45
N PRO A 187 56.06 -33.84 -4.53
CA PRO A 187 54.94 -34.18 -3.67
C PRO A 187 55.41 -34.78 -2.34
N SER A 188 54.87 -34.30 -1.22
CA SER A 188 55.10 -34.89 0.12
C SER A 188 53.79 -35.37 0.78
N LYS A 189 53.93 -36.54 1.40
CA LYS A 189 52.97 -37.50 1.95
C LYS A 189 52.05 -36.97 3.09
N PRO A 190 50.93 -37.65 3.41
CA PRO A 190 50.01 -37.25 4.47
C PRO A 190 50.48 -37.72 5.88
N PRO A 191 50.08 -37.03 6.97
CA PRO A 191 50.40 -37.41 8.34
C PRO A 191 49.41 -38.45 8.93
N PRO A 192 49.80 -39.13 10.03
CA PRO A 192 49.18 -40.37 10.46
C PRO A 192 47.96 -40.20 11.38
N HIS A 193 47.21 -41.30 11.45
CA HIS A 193 46.05 -41.57 12.26
C HIS A 193 46.22 -41.23 13.74
N LEU A 194 45.21 -40.56 14.31
CA LEU A 194 44.84 -40.69 15.72
C LEU A 194 43.35 -41.02 15.79
N LEU A 195 43.08 -42.29 16.10
CA LEU A 195 41.79 -42.83 16.50
C LEU A 195 41.62 -42.60 17.99
N LEU A 196 40.54 -41.94 18.42
CA LEU A 196 39.83 -42.30 19.64
C LEU A 196 38.32 -42.07 19.46
N PRO A 197 37.46 -42.94 20.05
CA PRO A 197 36.05 -43.02 19.70
C PRO A 197 35.24 -42.07 20.57
N ALA A 198 34.53 -41.13 19.95
CA ALA A 198 33.49 -40.36 20.61
C ALA A 198 32.13 -40.75 20.02
N ALA A 199 31.24 -41.17 20.91
CA ALA A 199 29.92 -41.69 20.64
C ALA A 199 29.11 -40.86 19.63
N ALA A 200 28.45 -41.57 18.72
CA ALA A 200 27.55 -41.00 17.73
C ALA A 200 26.33 -40.32 18.40
N PRO A 201 26.03 -39.04 18.11
CA PRO A 201 24.67 -38.53 18.24
C PRO A 201 23.84 -39.01 17.03
N PRO A 202 22.51 -39.18 17.18
CA PRO A 202 21.69 -39.82 16.16
C PRO A 202 21.69 -39.01 14.87
N ARG A 203 21.88 -39.72 13.74
CA ARG A 203 21.69 -39.20 12.39
C ARG A 203 20.30 -38.56 12.26
N ARG A 204 20.20 -37.23 12.36
CA ARG A 204 19.09 -36.51 11.73
C ARG A 204 19.29 -36.68 10.23
N ARG A 205 18.35 -37.37 9.59
CA ARG A 205 18.24 -37.43 8.13
C ARG A 205 18.29 -35.98 7.59
N PRO A 206 19.17 -35.63 6.65
CA PRO A 206 19.03 -34.37 5.94
C PRO A 206 17.65 -34.38 5.26
N ALA A 207 16.92 -33.28 5.42
CA ALA A 207 15.66 -33.06 4.70
C ALA A 207 15.89 -33.28 3.19
N PRO A 208 14.95 -33.90 2.46
CA PRO A 208 15.11 -34.10 1.03
C PRO A 208 15.26 -32.74 0.35
N SER A 209 16.37 -32.58 -0.38
CA SER A 209 16.67 -31.43 -1.22
C SER A 209 15.54 -31.22 -2.23
N ALA A 210 15.08 -29.96 -2.38
CA ALA A 210 14.19 -29.53 -3.45
C ALA A 210 14.68 -30.01 -4.83
N PRO A 211 13.78 -30.27 -5.79
CA PRO A 211 14.15 -30.72 -7.13
C PRO A 211 15.17 -29.77 -7.76
N ARG A 212 16.26 -30.35 -8.28
CA ARG A 212 17.36 -29.62 -8.92
C ARG A 212 16.83 -28.93 -10.18
N GLY A 213 16.90 -27.60 -10.24
CA GLY A 213 16.52 -26.81 -11.42
C GLY A 213 15.66 -25.59 -11.14
N CYS A 214 15.26 -25.37 -9.89
CA CYS A 214 14.50 -24.21 -9.47
C CYS A 214 15.43 -23.16 -8.87
N ASP A 215 15.65 -22.03 -9.55
CA ASP A 215 16.18 -20.84 -8.88
C ASP A 215 15.01 -20.13 -8.17
N PRO A 216 14.97 -20.09 -6.83
CA PRO A 216 13.88 -19.46 -6.07
C PRO A 216 13.85 -17.93 -6.22
N GLU A 217 14.84 -17.35 -6.91
CA GLU A 217 15.06 -15.91 -7.05
C GLU A 217 14.34 -15.28 -8.26
N CYS A 218 13.72 -16.08 -9.15
CA CYS A 218 13.09 -15.55 -10.36
C CYS A 218 11.61 -15.16 -10.20
N PRO A 219 11.21 -13.88 -10.45
CA PRO A 219 9.88 -13.36 -10.16
C PRO A 219 8.78 -13.67 -11.20
N CYS A 220 9.11 -14.27 -12.35
CA CYS A 220 8.15 -14.56 -13.42
C CYS A 220 7.96 -16.05 -13.54
N TRP A 221 6.97 -16.54 -12.82
CA TRP A 221 6.43 -17.85 -13.11
C TRP A 221 5.26 -17.65 -14.07
N PRO A 222 5.23 -18.32 -15.24
CA PRO A 222 4.10 -18.24 -16.13
C PRO A 222 2.83 -18.72 -15.41
N PRO A 223 1.64 -18.20 -15.80
CA PRO A 223 0.38 -18.71 -15.29
C PRO A 223 0.35 -20.21 -15.55
N SER A 224 0.09 -20.99 -14.49
CA SER A 224 0.00 -22.45 -14.55
C SER A 224 -0.88 -22.85 -15.73
N SER A 225 -0.28 -23.42 -16.76
CA SER A 225 -1.03 -24.01 -17.86
C SER A 225 -1.90 -25.12 -17.29
N SER A 226 -3.19 -24.99 -17.55
CA SER A 226 -4.25 -25.94 -17.24
C SER A 226 -3.83 -27.40 -17.42
N SER A 227 -4.02 -28.21 -16.39
CA SER A 227 -4.13 -29.66 -16.54
C SER A 227 -5.40 -29.97 -17.33
N SER A 228 -5.26 -30.23 -18.63
CA SER A 228 -6.29 -30.90 -19.42
C SER A 228 -5.86 -32.36 -19.58
N SER A 229 -6.57 -33.25 -18.90
CA SER A 229 -6.55 -34.68 -19.13
C SER A 229 -7.26 -34.99 -20.44
N SER A 230 -6.53 -35.46 -21.45
CA SER A 230 -7.07 -36.21 -22.58
C SER A 230 -5.90 -36.91 -23.29
N GLY A 231 -5.95 -38.24 -23.33
CA GLY A 231 -4.82 -39.07 -23.75
C GLY A 231 -4.57 -39.05 -25.25
N SER A 232 -3.29 -39.03 -25.61
CA SER A 232 -2.76 -39.92 -26.64
C SER A 232 -1.26 -40.11 -26.43
N SER A 233 -0.87 -41.38 -26.46
CA SER A 233 0.49 -41.89 -26.40
C SER A 233 1.34 -41.33 -27.54
N TRP A 234 2.54 -40.83 -27.27
CA TRP A 234 3.83 -41.42 -27.71
C TRP A 234 5.01 -40.45 -27.46
N ARG A 235 6.10 -41.03 -26.92
CA ARG A 235 7.51 -40.58 -26.88
C ARG A 235 8.03 -39.87 -25.60
N ARG A 236 8.57 -40.70 -24.70
CA ARG A 236 9.74 -40.46 -23.81
C ARG A 236 10.83 -39.64 -24.54
N ASP A 237 11.48 -38.60 -24.01
CA ASP A 237 11.85 -38.27 -22.64
C ASP A 237 11.92 -36.74 -22.42
N THR A 238 11.05 -36.21 -21.56
CA THR A 238 11.26 -35.08 -20.61
C THR A 238 9.86 -34.63 -20.14
N PRO A 239 9.50 -34.74 -18.85
CA PRO A 239 8.28 -34.10 -18.38
C PRO A 239 8.43 -32.58 -18.54
N PRO A 240 7.39 -31.85 -18.99
CA PRO A 240 7.43 -30.39 -19.00
C PRO A 240 7.72 -29.95 -17.56
N ALA A 241 8.71 -29.06 -17.40
CA ALA A 241 9.21 -28.60 -16.12
C ALA A 241 8.06 -28.31 -15.16
N ALA A 242 7.91 -29.14 -14.12
CA ALA A 242 7.01 -28.87 -13.02
C ALA A 242 7.40 -27.50 -12.43
N GLY A 243 6.50 -26.53 -12.54
CA GLY A 243 6.75 -25.16 -12.10
C GLY A 243 7.21 -25.13 -10.65
N CYS A 244 8.29 -24.42 -10.37
CA CYS A 244 8.83 -24.37 -9.02
C CYS A 244 7.91 -23.53 -8.13
N PRO A 245 7.50 -24.04 -6.96
CA PRO A 245 6.62 -23.31 -6.07
C PRO A 245 7.36 -22.11 -5.46
N ALA A 246 6.82 -20.89 -5.59
CA ALA A 246 7.39 -19.75 -4.89
C ALA A 246 7.18 -19.90 -3.37
N PRO A 247 8.15 -19.47 -2.54
CA PRO A 247 8.06 -19.62 -1.10
C PRO A 247 6.88 -18.80 -0.55
N CYS A 248 6.16 -19.35 0.45
CA CYS A 248 5.01 -18.66 1.03
C CYS A 248 5.35 -17.41 1.85
N VAL A 249 6.59 -17.30 2.33
CA VAL A 249 7.12 -16.10 3.00
C VAL A 249 8.27 -15.57 2.16
N ARG A 250 8.33 -14.25 1.97
CA ARG A 250 9.40 -13.65 1.17
C ARG A 250 10.75 -13.90 1.86
N PRO A 251 11.76 -14.45 1.15
CA PRO A 251 13.05 -14.80 1.74
C PRO A 251 13.84 -13.59 2.25
N HIS A 252 13.66 -12.41 1.65
CA HIS A 252 14.34 -11.17 2.05
C HIS A 252 13.63 -10.36 3.14
N LEU A 253 12.52 -10.84 3.71
CA LEU A 253 11.77 -10.09 4.72
C LEU A 253 12.21 -10.51 6.14
N THR A 254 12.86 -9.60 6.85
CA THR A 254 13.35 -9.84 8.22
C THR A 254 12.19 -10.13 9.19
N ALA A 255 12.47 -10.86 10.28
CA ALA A 255 11.48 -11.14 11.32
C ALA A 255 10.87 -9.86 11.92
N ASN A 256 11.68 -8.80 12.06
CA ASN A 256 11.24 -7.49 12.54
C ASN A 256 10.28 -6.82 11.57
N GLN A 257 10.56 -6.85 10.26
CA GLN A 257 9.66 -6.32 9.23
C GLN A 257 8.33 -7.08 9.20
N GLN A 258 8.34 -8.40 9.40
CA GLN A 258 7.11 -9.20 9.50
C GLN A 258 6.28 -8.83 10.74
N ALA A 259 6.93 -8.62 11.89
CA ALA A 259 6.25 -8.16 13.10
C ALA A 259 5.66 -6.76 12.92
N PHE A 260 6.45 -5.83 12.37
CA PHE A 260 6.00 -4.48 12.04
C PHE A 260 4.79 -4.50 11.10
N THR A 261 4.85 -5.26 10.01
CA THR A 261 3.75 -5.40 9.03
C THR A 261 2.46 -5.85 9.71
N ARG A 262 2.54 -6.86 10.58
CA ARG A 262 1.38 -7.39 11.31
C ARG A 262 0.76 -6.35 12.25
N LEU A 263 1.58 -5.69 13.07
CA LEU A 263 1.11 -4.69 14.04
C LEU A 263 0.56 -3.45 13.35
N TRP A 264 1.29 -2.94 12.36
CA TRP A 264 0.91 -1.75 11.60
C TRP A 264 -0.40 -1.96 10.86
N LEU A 265 -0.53 -3.04 10.08
CA LEU A 265 -1.76 -3.32 9.35
C LEU A 265 -2.92 -3.61 10.30
N GLY A 266 -2.69 -4.30 11.42
CA GLY A 266 -3.72 -4.56 12.43
C GLY A 266 -4.26 -3.28 13.04
N LEU A 267 -3.39 -2.34 13.40
CA LEU A 267 -3.79 -1.03 13.94
C LEU A 267 -4.68 -0.27 12.95
N TRP A 268 -4.21 -0.07 11.71
CA TRP A 268 -4.93 0.71 10.72
C TRP A 268 -6.21 0.02 10.23
N ALA A 269 -6.20 -1.30 10.09
CA ALA A 269 -7.40 -2.07 9.74
C ALA A 269 -8.45 -2.01 10.86
N GLY A 270 -8.02 -2.10 12.13
CA GLY A 270 -8.90 -1.95 13.29
C GLY A 270 -9.53 -0.55 13.35
N LEU A 271 -8.73 0.50 13.20
CA LEU A 271 -9.23 1.89 13.16
C LEU A 271 -10.21 2.12 12.01
N CYS A 272 -9.87 1.62 10.81
CA CYS A 272 -10.75 1.70 9.64
C CYS A 272 -12.07 0.95 9.89
N PHE A 273 -12.01 -0.26 10.43
CA PHE A 273 -13.18 -1.08 10.73
C PHE A 273 -14.11 -0.39 11.74
N LEU A 274 -13.57 0.07 12.87
CA LEU A 274 -14.37 0.76 13.89
C LEU A 274 -15.01 2.06 13.37
N SER A 275 -14.22 2.87 12.66
CA SER A 275 -14.68 4.15 12.08
C SER A 275 -15.82 3.96 11.06
N THR A 276 -15.66 2.98 10.16
CA THR A 276 -16.65 2.68 9.11
C THR A 276 -17.87 1.93 9.67
N ALA A 277 -17.69 1.03 10.64
CA ALA A 277 -18.80 0.37 11.32
C ALA A 277 -19.68 1.37 12.09
N ALA A 278 -19.07 2.33 12.80
CA ALA A 278 -19.81 3.40 13.47
C ALA A 278 -20.60 4.27 12.48
N THR A 279 -20.03 4.52 11.29
CA THR A 279 -20.69 5.24 10.20
C THR A 279 -21.92 4.50 9.69
N LEU A 280 -21.80 3.20 9.41
CA LEU A 280 -22.92 2.38 8.97
C LEU A 280 -23.98 2.23 10.06
N ALA A 281 -23.58 2.03 11.31
CA ALA A 281 -24.51 1.98 12.44
C ALA A 281 -25.31 3.29 12.56
N THR A 282 -24.66 4.44 12.39
CA THR A 282 -25.32 5.75 12.37
C THR A 282 -26.34 5.86 11.24
N PHE A 283 -25.99 5.38 10.03
CA PHE A 283 -26.93 5.33 8.91
C PHE A 283 -28.11 4.39 9.17
N LEU A 284 -27.88 3.23 9.78
CA LEU A 284 -28.93 2.25 10.08
C LEU A 284 -29.90 2.76 11.16
N MET A 285 -29.42 3.56 12.11
CA MET A 285 -30.26 4.21 13.13
C MET A 285 -31.13 5.32 12.55
N ASP A 286 -30.60 6.12 11.63
CA ASP A 286 -31.31 7.24 11.02
C ASP A 286 -31.04 7.30 9.51
N ARG A 287 -31.82 6.52 8.75
CA ARG A 287 -31.72 6.47 7.29
C ARG A 287 -32.20 7.75 6.61
N ALA A 288 -33.13 8.48 7.25
CA ALA A 288 -33.69 9.71 6.69
C ALA A 288 -32.67 10.85 6.65
N ARG A 289 -31.63 10.77 7.50
CA ARG A 289 -30.53 11.75 7.55
C ARG A 289 -29.64 11.78 6.31
N PHE A 290 -29.50 10.66 5.59
CA PHE A 290 -28.56 10.54 4.48
C PHE A 290 -29.31 10.36 3.15
N THR A 291 -29.54 11.47 2.46
CA THR A 291 -30.15 11.49 1.12
C THR A 291 -29.09 11.84 0.07
N TYR A 292 -29.41 11.65 -1.21
CA TYR A 292 -28.53 12.13 -2.28
C TYR A 292 -28.36 13.65 -2.17
N PRO A 293 -27.14 14.19 -2.29
CA PRO A 293 -25.90 13.57 -2.80
C PRO A 293 -24.93 13.01 -1.74
N GLU A 294 -25.32 12.94 -0.46
CA GLU A 294 -24.45 12.45 0.63
C GLU A 294 -24.40 10.92 0.71
N LEU A 295 -25.44 10.24 0.22
CA LEU A 295 -25.61 8.79 0.31
C LEU A 295 -24.41 7.96 -0.22
N PRO A 296 -23.72 8.32 -1.33
CA PRO A 296 -22.51 7.61 -1.78
C PRO A 296 -21.39 7.51 -0.72
N VAL A 297 -21.30 8.45 0.23
CA VAL A 297 -20.32 8.41 1.33
C VAL A 297 -20.57 7.20 2.25
N VAL A 298 -21.84 6.84 2.46
CA VAL A 298 -22.22 5.67 3.27
C VAL A 298 -21.78 4.38 2.57
N TYR A 299 -21.96 4.29 1.25
CA TYR A 299 -21.51 3.12 0.48
C TYR A 299 -19.98 3.02 0.38
N LEU A 300 -19.26 4.15 0.33
CA LEU A 300 -17.81 4.18 0.48
C LEU A 300 -17.36 3.62 1.83
N ALA A 301 -18.06 3.97 2.92
CA ALA A 301 -17.80 3.40 4.23
C ALA A 301 -18.11 1.89 4.28
N ALA A 302 -19.20 1.43 3.64
CA ALA A 302 -19.53 0.01 3.52
C ALA A 302 -18.44 -0.79 2.79
N CYS A 303 -17.93 -0.25 1.67
CA CYS A 303 -16.84 -0.86 0.93
C CYS A 303 -15.55 -0.91 1.75
N SER A 304 -15.23 0.19 2.43
CA SER A 304 -14.05 0.29 3.30
C SER A 304 -14.12 -0.66 4.50
N LEU A 305 -15.32 -0.92 5.03
CA LEU A 305 -15.54 -1.92 6.07
C LEU A 305 -15.21 -3.33 5.57
N GLY A 306 -15.66 -3.68 4.35
CA GLY A 306 -15.33 -4.95 3.70
C GLY A 306 -13.81 -5.13 3.51
N VAL A 307 -13.13 -4.09 3.03
CA VAL A 307 -11.67 -4.09 2.86
C VAL A 307 -10.96 -4.26 4.21
N ALA A 308 -11.37 -3.53 5.25
CA ALA A 308 -10.80 -3.66 6.59
C ALA A 308 -11.05 -5.05 7.18
N ALA A 309 -12.24 -5.63 6.99
CA ALA A 309 -12.57 -6.99 7.40
C ALA A 309 -11.66 -8.03 6.72
N GLY A 310 -11.27 -7.83 5.45
CA GLY A 310 -10.32 -8.68 4.76
C GLY A 310 -8.94 -8.73 5.44
N TYR A 311 -8.40 -7.57 5.84
CA TYR A 311 -7.13 -7.51 6.58
C TYR A 311 -7.24 -8.11 7.99
N LEU A 312 -8.34 -7.86 8.70
CA LEU A 312 -8.59 -8.45 10.03
C LEU A 312 -8.77 -9.97 9.97
N LEU A 313 -9.49 -10.47 8.94
CA LEU A 313 -9.64 -11.91 8.70
C LEU A 313 -8.28 -12.56 8.47
N ARG A 314 -7.40 -11.93 7.68
CA ARG A 314 -6.02 -12.40 7.52
C ARG A 314 -5.28 -12.46 8.85
N LEU A 315 -5.46 -11.47 9.72
CA LEU A 315 -4.78 -11.43 11.02
C LEU A 315 -5.29 -12.52 11.97
N ALA A 316 -6.60 -12.78 11.95
CA ALA A 316 -7.24 -13.81 12.76
C ALA A 316 -6.92 -15.24 12.27
N ALA A 317 -7.03 -15.49 10.97
CA ALA A 317 -6.77 -16.81 10.37
C ALA A 317 -5.26 -17.13 10.26
N GLY A 318 -4.42 -16.09 10.18
CA GLY A 318 -2.98 -16.21 10.08
C GLY A 318 -2.47 -16.28 8.64
N HIS A 319 -1.21 -15.84 8.46
CA HIS A 319 -0.53 -15.74 7.15
C HIS A 319 -0.62 -17.03 6.32
N ARG A 320 -0.33 -18.17 6.97
CA ARG A 320 -0.19 -19.44 6.27
C ARG A 320 -1.51 -20.02 5.80
N ALA A 321 -2.58 -19.83 6.58
CA ALA A 321 -3.91 -20.34 6.24
C ALA A 321 -4.52 -19.60 5.06
N VAL A 322 -4.20 -18.30 4.91
CA VAL A 322 -4.74 -17.47 3.82
C VAL A 322 -3.87 -17.54 2.56
N ALA A 323 -2.56 -17.34 2.68
CA ALA A 323 -1.69 -17.12 1.52
C ALA A 323 -0.87 -18.34 1.07
N CYS A 324 -0.82 -19.44 1.84
CA CYS A 324 -0.10 -20.65 1.43
C CYS A 324 -1.04 -21.73 0.88
N ALA A 325 -0.55 -22.51 -0.08
CA ALA A 325 -1.09 -23.80 -0.44
C ALA A 325 -0.46 -24.91 0.42
N ALA A 326 -1.19 -26.01 0.62
CA ALA A 326 -0.68 -27.20 1.31
C ALA A 326 0.50 -27.81 0.53
N ALA A 327 1.48 -28.37 1.26
CA ALA A 327 2.62 -29.02 0.64
C ALA A 327 2.21 -30.39 0.08
N ASP A 328 2.29 -30.56 -1.24
CA ASP A 328 2.07 -31.85 -1.89
C ASP A 328 3.25 -32.79 -1.62
N GLY A 329 3.23 -33.49 -0.47
CA GLY A 329 3.90 -34.77 -0.19
C GLY A 329 5.42 -34.93 -0.41
N GLY A 330 6.12 -33.97 -1.00
CA GLY A 330 7.47 -34.09 -1.54
C GLY A 330 8.56 -33.37 -0.74
N GLY A 331 8.30 -33.06 0.53
CA GLY A 331 9.29 -32.43 1.41
C GLY A 331 9.61 -30.96 1.13
N ALA A 332 8.97 -30.33 0.14
CA ALA A 332 9.00 -28.89 -0.05
C ALA A 332 8.14 -28.19 1.02
N GLY A 333 8.62 -27.10 1.61
CA GLY A 333 7.86 -26.28 2.56
C GLY A 333 6.59 -25.68 1.93
N PRO A 334 5.70 -25.06 2.74
CA PRO A 334 4.45 -24.48 2.23
C PRO A 334 4.73 -23.45 1.12
N ALA A 335 4.10 -23.68 -0.03
CA ALA A 335 4.19 -22.84 -1.21
C ALA A 335 3.17 -21.71 -1.16
N LEU A 336 3.40 -20.61 -1.87
CA LEU A 336 2.40 -19.57 -2.01
C LEU A 336 1.22 -20.04 -2.89
N ALA A 337 -0.01 -19.80 -2.44
CA ALA A 337 -1.21 -20.14 -3.21
C ALA A 337 -1.29 -19.29 -4.49
N ARG A 338 -1.43 -19.94 -5.65
CA ARG A 338 -1.57 -19.28 -6.97
C ARG A 338 -2.59 -19.97 -7.85
N GLY A 339 -3.24 -19.21 -8.72
CA GLY A 339 -4.18 -19.72 -9.71
C GLY A 339 -5.17 -20.73 -9.11
N ALA A 340 -5.19 -21.95 -9.65
CA ALA A 340 -6.08 -23.02 -9.18
C ALA A 340 -5.95 -23.32 -7.68
N ALA A 341 -4.73 -23.28 -7.13
CA ALA A 341 -4.49 -23.52 -5.70
C ALA A 341 -4.99 -22.37 -4.81
N ALA A 342 -4.95 -21.13 -5.31
CA ALA A 342 -5.56 -19.99 -4.63
C ALA A 342 -7.09 -20.07 -4.67
N THR A 343 -7.67 -20.40 -5.82
CA THR A 343 -9.12 -20.55 -5.97
C THR A 343 -9.70 -21.74 -5.20
N GLY A 344 -8.88 -22.77 -4.94
CA GLY A 344 -9.26 -23.92 -4.12
C GLY A 344 -9.28 -23.66 -2.62
N SER A 345 -8.64 -22.57 -2.13
CA SER A 345 -8.66 -22.20 -0.72
C SER A 345 -9.80 -21.23 -0.43
N PRO A 346 -10.82 -21.62 0.38
CA PRO A 346 -11.97 -20.75 0.66
C PRO A 346 -11.57 -19.50 1.45
N LEU A 347 -10.56 -19.59 2.33
CA LEU A 347 -10.06 -18.44 3.08
C LEU A 347 -9.32 -17.45 2.18
N CYS A 348 -8.50 -17.94 1.25
CA CYS A 348 -7.84 -17.10 0.25
C CYS A 348 -8.86 -16.36 -0.61
N MET A 349 -9.86 -17.09 -1.12
CA MET A 349 -10.94 -16.53 -1.92
C MET A 349 -11.78 -15.50 -1.17
N LEU A 350 -12.10 -15.77 0.10
CA LEU A 350 -12.83 -14.82 0.93
C LEU A 350 -12.04 -13.51 1.13
N VAL A 351 -10.74 -13.60 1.45
CA VAL A 351 -9.88 -12.41 1.58
C VAL A 351 -9.74 -11.68 0.24
N PHE A 352 -9.60 -12.41 -0.87
CA PHE A 352 -9.59 -11.83 -2.21
C PHE A 352 -10.87 -11.05 -2.51
N LEU A 353 -12.04 -11.63 -2.26
CA LEU A 353 -13.33 -10.95 -2.47
C LEU A 353 -13.47 -9.71 -1.57
N LEU A 354 -13.09 -9.82 -0.29
CA LEU A 354 -13.14 -8.71 0.66
C LEU A 354 -12.25 -7.52 0.24
N LEU A 355 -11.06 -7.79 -0.31
CA LEU A 355 -10.11 -6.74 -0.72
C LEU A 355 -10.37 -6.22 -2.13
N TYR A 356 -10.61 -7.11 -3.09
CA TYR A 356 -10.71 -6.76 -4.51
C TYR A 356 -12.10 -6.21 -4.87
N PHE A 357 -13.16 -6.97 -4.62
CA PHE A 357 -14.51 -6.55 -5.01
C PHE A 357 -14.92 -5.25 -4.31
N PHE A 358 -14.74 -5.16 -2.99
CA PHE A 358 -15.06 -3.93 -2.26
C PHE A 358 -14.08 -2.80 -2.54
N GLY A 359 -12.81 -3.09 -2.83
CA GLY A 359 -11.85 -2.06 -3.25
C GLY A 359 -12.27 -1.40 -4.57
N MET A 360 -12.61 -2.21 -5.58
CA MET A 360 -13.09 -1.73 -6.87
C MET A 360 -14.47 -1.05 -6.76
N ALA A 361 -15.38 -1.60 -5.96
CA ALA A 361 -16.67 -0.96 -5.68
C ALA A 361 -16.50 0.39 -4.99
N GLY A 362 -15.56 0.50 -4.04
CA GLY A 362 -15.20 1.77 -3.40
C GLY A 362 -14.72 2.80 -4.43
N ALA A 363 -13.87 2.42 -5.39
CA ALA A 363 -13.43 3.32 -6.45
C ALA A 363 -14.60 3.81 -7.33
N VAL A 364 -15.55 2.93 -7.68
CA VAL A 364 -16.76 3.33 -8.44
C VAL A 364 -17.68 4.23 -7.61
N TRP A 365 -17.85 3.95 -6.31
CA TRP A 365 -18.63 4.83 -5.43
C TRP A 365 -18.00 6.21 -5.26
N TRP A 366 -16.66 6.31 -5.26
CA TRP A 366 -15.97 7.60 -5.28
C TRP A 366 -16.17 8.35 -6.60
N LEU A 367 -16.16 7.64 -7.74
CA LEU A 367 -16.50 8.21 -9.04
C LEU A 367 -17.95 8.74 -9.07
N LEU A 368 -18.90 7.96 -8.54
CA LEU A 368 -20.31 8.35 -8.45
C LEU A 368 -20.52 9.53 -7.49
N LEU A 369 -19.78 9.58 -6.38
CA LEU A 369 -19.78 10.73 -5.48
C LEU A 369 -19.28 12.00 -6.21
N SER A 370 -18.21 11.89 -7.00
CA SER A 370 -17.69 13.00 -7.80
C SER A 370 -18.68 13.45 -8.88
N LEU A 371 -19.34 12.50 -9.55
CA LEU A 371 -20.39 12.77 -10.54
C LEU A 371 -21.59 13.47 -9.90
N THR A 372 -22.17 12.90 -8.86
CA THR A 372 -23.36 13.47 -8.19
C THR A 372 -23.07 14.83 -7.57
N TRP A 373 -21.85 15.04 -7.07
CA TRP A 373 -21.40 16.35 -6.64
C TRP A 373 -21.33 17.35 -7.80
N TYR A 374 -20.78 16.97 -8.96
CA TYR A 374 -20.79 17.81 -10.16
C TYR A 374 -22.21 18.12 -10.67
N LEU A 375 -23.12 17.14 -10.69
CA LEU A 375 -24.52 17.35 -11.10
C LEU A 375 -25.21 18.37 -10.18
N ALA A 376 -24.97 18.27 -8.87
CA ALA A 376 -25.49 19.24 -7.91
C ALA A 376 -24.83 20.63 -8.07
N ALA A 377 -23.51 20.69 -8.18
CA ALA A 377 -22.71 21.93 -8.17
C ALA A 377 -22.66 22.68 -9.49
N GLY A 378 -22.46 21.97 -10.59
CA GLY A 378 -22.35 22.53 -11.93
C GLY A 378 -23.70 22.64 -12.63
N LEU A 379 -24.49 21.57 -12.60
CA LEU A 379 -25.76 21.52 -13.33
C LEU A 379 -26.99 21.88 -12.48
N LYS A 380 -26.80 22.21 -11.19
CA LYS A 380 -27.85 22.63 -10.25
C LYS A 380 -28.99 21.61 -10.12
N TRP A 381 -28.71 20.32 -10.25
CA TRP A 381 -29.72 19.28 -10.06
C TRP A 381 -30.21 19.27 -8.61
N SER A 382 -31.52 19.08 -8.41
CA SER A 382 -32.10 18.87 -7.09
C SER A 382 -31.74 17.48 -6.55
N SER A 383 -31.79 17.31 -5.22
CA SER A 383 -31.60 16.00 -4.58
C SER A 383 -32.57 14.95 -5.09
N GLU A 384 -33.81 15.35 -5.42
CA GLU A 384 -34.85 14.48 -5.99
C GLU A 384 -34.51 14.03 -7.41
N ALA A 385 -34.01 14.93 -8.27
CA ALA A 385 -33.61 14.58 -9.64
C ALA A 385 -32.43 13.58 -9.66
N ILE A 386 -31.47 13.74 -8.73
CA ILE A 386 -30.36 12.80 -8.56
C ILE A 386 -30.89 11.47 -8.03
N ALA A 387 -31.77 11.48 -7.02
CA ALA A 387 -32.35 10.28 -6.43
C ALA A 387 -33.22 9.49 -7.42
N GLY A 388 -33.89 10.16 -8.37
CA GLY A 388 -34.66 9.51 -9.44
C GLY A 388 -33.83 8.57 -10.32
N HIS A 389 -32.52 8.80 -10.42
CA HIS A 389 -31.58 7.98 -11.20
C HIS A 389 -30.74 7.02 -10.33
N ALA A 390 -31.07 6.85 -9.04
CA ALA A 390 -30.29 6.06 -8.10
C ALA A 390 -30.06 4.61 -8.54
N HIS A 391 -31.05 3.99 -9.20
CA HIS A 391 -30.95 2.62 -9.69
C HIS A 391 -29.79 2.42 -10.69
N TYR A 392 -29.49 3.41 -11.54
CA TYR A 392 -28.33 3.35 -12.44
C TYR A 392 -27.01 3.42 -11.67
N TYR A 393 -26.92 4.26 -10.64
CA TYR A 393 -25.73 4.37 -9.81
C TYR A 393 -25.43 3.04 -9.10
N HIS A 394 -26.45 2.42 -8.51
CA HIS A 394 -26.31 1.10 -7.88
C HIS A 394 -25.95 0.00 -8.88
N LEU A 395 -26.59 -0.01 -10.04
CA LEU A 395 -26.30 -0.97 -11.10
C LEU A 395 -24.83 -0.89 -11.52
N ALA A 396 -24.33 0.32 -11.80
CA ALA A 396 -22.94 0.53 -12.18
C ALA A 396 -21.96 0.17 -11.03
N ALA A 397 -22.27 0.59 -9.80
CA ALA A 397 -21.41 0.38 -8.63
C ALA A 397 -21.20 -1.09 -8.27
N TRP A 398 -22.16 -1.96 -8.57
CA TRP A 398 -22.07 -3.38 -8.23
C TRP A 398 -21.72 -4.27 -9.42
N LEU A 399 -22.25 -3.98 -10.62
CA LEU A 399 -21.96 -4.79 -11.80
C LEU A 399 -20.55 -4.58 -12.34
N LEU A 400 -20.00 -3.36 -12.30
CA LEU A 400 -18.63 -3.13 -12.81
C LEU A 400 -17.59 -3.91 -11.98
N PRO A 401 -17.56 -3.82 -10.63
CA PRO A 401 -16.66 -4.65 -9.81
C PRO A 401 -16.99 -6.14 -9.88
N GLY A 402 -18.27 -6.50 -9.99
CA GLY A 402 -18.70 -7.90 -10.14
C GLY A 402 -18.14 -8.52 -11.42
N GLY A 403 -18.32 -7.85 -12.56
CA GLY A 403 -17.77 -8.28 -13.86
C GLY A 403 -16.24 -8.34 -13.84
N GLN A 404 -15.58 -7.37 -13.22
CA GLN A 404 -14.12 -7.39 -13.02
C GLN A 404 -13.66 -8.58 -12.17
N THR A 405 -14.41 -8.91 -11.12
CA THR A 405 -14.11 -10.07 -10.25
C THR A 405 -14.25 -11.36 -11.04
N VAL A 406 -15.33 -11.52 -11.80
CA VAL A 406 -15.52 -12.69 -12.68
C VAL A 406 -14.40 -12.79 -13.70
N ALA A 407 -13.96 -11.68 -14.31
CA ALA A 407 -12.85 -11.68 -15.26
C ALA A 407 -11.53 -12.15 -14.63
N VAL A 408 -11.21 -11.68 -13.42
CA VAL A 408 -10.01 -12.13 -12.67
C VAL A 408 -10.07 -13.64 -12.37
N LEU A 409 -11.24 -14.13 -11.94
CA LEU A 409 -11.44 -15.54 -11.63
C LEU A 409 -11.36 -16.42 -12.88
N ALA A 410 -11.97 -16.00 -13.98
CA ALA A 410 -11.92 -16.71 -15.26
C ALA A 410 -10.48 -16.80 -15.82
N LEU A 411 -9.65 -15.81 -15.52
CA LEU A 411 -8.24 -15.79 -15.91
C LEU A 411 -7.32 -16.53 -14.92
N GLY A 412 -7.86 -17.05 -13.81
CA GLY A 412 -7.06 -17.69 -12.76
C GLY A 412 -6.00 -16.74 -12.18
N ALA A 413 -6.27 -15.43 -12.15
CA ALA A 413 -5.30 -14.40 -11.82
C ALA A 413 -5.29 -14.02 -10.33
N VAL A 414 -5.64 -14.97 -9.44
CA VAL A 414 -5.63 -14.78 -7.99
C VAL A 414 -4.40 -15.45 -7.40
N ASP A 415 -3.61 -14.67 -6.66
CA ASP A 415 -2.39 -15.14 -6.00
C ASP A 415 -2.33 -14.63 -4.55
N GLY A 416 -1.67 -15.39 -3.68
CA GLY A 416 -1.23 -14.91 -2.37
C GLY A 416 -0.12 -13.85 -2.49
N ASP A 417 -0.05 -12.92 -1.55
CA ASP A 417 1.10 -12.04 -1.36
C ASP A 417 1.96 -12.55 -0.21
N ALA A 418 3.20 -12.93 -0.50
CA ALA A 418 4.14 -13.44 0.50
C ALA A 418 4.60 -12.39 1.54
N ALA A 419 4.47 -11.09 1.27
CA ALA A 419 4.84 -10.05 2.23
C ALA A 419 3.75 -9.83 3.29
N VAL A 420 2.51 -9.67 2.84
CA VAL A 420 1.40 -9.30 3.72
C VAL A 420 0.54 -10.50 4.13
N GLY A 421 0.52 -11.56 3.32
CA GLY A 421 -0.24 -12.78 3.58
C GLY A 421 -1.72 -12.66 3.23
N VAL A 422 -2.06 -11.79 2.29
CA VAL A 422 -3.42 -11.66 1.74
C VAL A 422 -3.48 -12.25 0.34
N CYS A 423 -4.67 -12.63 -0.12
CA CYS A 423 -4.89 -13.01 -1.51
C CYS A 423 -5.38 -11.80 -2.31
N TYR A 424 -4.76 -11.56 -3.45
CA TYR A 424 -5.09 -10.44 -4.33
C TYR A 424 -4.81 -10.82 -5.80
N VAL A 425 -5.09 -9.90 -6.72
CA VAL A 425 -4.77 -10.12 -8.13
C VAL A 425 -3.26 -10.16 -8.32
N GLY A 426 -2.78 -11.27 -8.89
CA GLY A 426 -1.37 -11.53 -9.17
C GLY A 426 -1.08 -11.79 -10.64
N GLY A 427 0.20 -11.85 -10.99
CA GLY A 427 0.67 -12.00 -12.37
C GLY A 427 0.58 -10.73 -13.23
N GLY A 428 1.45 -10.63 -14.24
CA GLY A 428 1.58 -9.41 -15.06
C GLY A 428 0.31 -9.03 -15.84
N ARG A 429 -0.46 -10.01 -16.34
CA ARG A 429 -1.74 -9.78 -17.04
C ARG A 429 -2.88 -9.47 -16.07
N GLY A 430 -2.85 -10.03 -14.86
CA GLY A 430 -3.84 -9.77 -13.81
C GLY A 430 -3.75 -8.35 -13.27
N LEU A 431 -2.54 -7.83 -13.03
CA LEU A 431 -2.36 -6.50 -12.45
C LEU A 431 -2.89 -5.37 -13.36
N GLY A 432 -2.86 -5.56 -14.69
CA GLY A 432 -3.50 -4.65 -15.65
C GLY A 432 -5.02 -4.52 -15.46
N LEU A 433 -5.69 -5.58 -14.98
CA LEU A 433 -7.13 -5.57 -14.68
C LEU A 433 -7.47 -4.75 -13.42
N VAL A 434 -6.46 -4.42 -12.61
CA VAL A 434 -6.61 -3.56 -11.44
C VAL A 434 -6.24 -2.12 -11.79
N LEU A 435 -5.05 -1.94 -12.38
CA LEU A 435 -4.50 -0.60 -12.63
C LEU A 435 -5.29 0.17 -13.68
N ALA A 436 -5.70 -0.46 -14.79
CA ALA A 436 -6.39 0.24 -15.87
C ALA A 436 -7.77 0.78 -15.45
N PRO A 437 -8.65 0.01 -14.77
CA PRO A 437 -9.92 0.57 -14.30
C PRO A 437 -9.73 1.61 -13.20
N LEU A 438 -8.79 1.42 -12.27
CA LEU A 438 -8.52 2.43 -11.24
C LEU A 438 -8.06 3.77 -11.83
N LEU A 439 -7.18 3.74 -12.85
CA LEU A 439 -6.78 4.94 -13.58
C LEU A 439 -7.97 5.58 -14.29
N LEU A 440 -8.81 4.79 -14.97
CA LEU A 440 -10.01 5.30 -15.64
C LEU A 440 -10.97 5.98 -14.64
N TYR A 441 -11.26 5.33 -13.51
CA TYR A 441 -12.14 5.88 -12.50
C TYR A 441 -11.56 7.15 -11.87
N LEU A 442 -10.26 7.15 -11.56
CA LEU A 442 -9.55 8.29 -10.99
C LEU A 442 -9.57 9.50 -11.93
N LEU A 443 -9.25 9.31 -13.20
CA LEU A 443 -9.25 10.38 -14.20
C LEU A 443 -10.66 10.93 -14.46
N ALA A 444 -11.65 10.04 -14.59
CA ALA A 444 -13.04 10.45 -14.77
C ALA A 444 -13.57 11.24 -13.55
N GLY A 445 -13.31 10.74 -12.34
CA GLY A 445 -13.72 11.42 -11.10
C GLY A 445 -13.01 12.77 -10.92
N ALA A 446 -11.70 12.83 -11.17
CA ALA A 446 -10.95 14.08 -11.16
C ALA A 446 -11.48 15.09 -12.19
N GLY A 447 -11.90 14.62 -13.36
CA GLY A 447 -12.57 15.44 -14.37
C GLY A 447 -13.88 16.07 -13.84
N PHE A 448 -14.75 15.26 -13.23
CA PHE A 448 -15.98 15.77 -12.61
C PHE A 448 -15.72 16.74 -11.46
N LEU A 449 -14.73 16.47 -10.61
CA LEU A 449 -14.33 17.38 -9.53
C LEU A 449 -13.85 18.72 -10.09
N SER A 450 -12.99 18.69 -11.09
CA SER A 450 -12.48 19.90 -11.74
C SER A 450 -13.61 20.73 -12.35
N ALA A 451 -14.52 20.09 -13.10
CA ALA A 451 -15.68 20.75 -13.69
C ALA A 451 -16.63 21.35 -12.63
N GLY A 452 -16.86 20.66 -11.52
CA GLY A 452 -17.71 21.18 -10.45
C GLY A 452 -17.07 22.35 -9.70
N PHE A 453 -15.77 22.35 -9.45
CA PHE A 453 -15.08 23.49 -8.83
C PHE A 453 -15.13 24.71 -9.75
N VAL A 454 -14.80 24.56 -11.03
CA VAL A 454 -14.90 25.64 -12.03
C VAL A 454 -16.31 26.22 -12.06
N SER A 455 -17.34 25.38 -12.00
CA SER A 455 -18.74 25.82 -12.02
C SER A 455 -19.13 26.61 -10.75
N LEU A 456 -18.70 26.15 -9.57
CA LEU A 456 -18.91 26.86 -8.30
C LEU A 456 -18.23 28.22 -8.27
N PHE A 457 -16.98 28.32 -8.77
CA PHE A 457 -16.26 29.59 -8.83
C PHE A 457 -16.91 30.59 -9.79
N ARG A 458 -17.41 30.15 -10.95
CA ARG A 458 -18.16 31.01 -11.88
C ARG A 458 -19.42 31.58 -11.24
N ILE A 459 -20.23 30.74 -10.59
CA ILE A 459 -21.48 31.16 -9.94
C ILE A 459 -21.19 32.13 -8.79
N ARG A 460 -20.20 31.84 -7.96
CA ARG A 460 -19.85 32.68 -6.80
C ARG A 460 -19.28 34.04 -7.21
N ARG A 461 -18.59 34.12 -8.35
CA ARG A 461 -18.13 35.38 -8.94
C ARG A 461 -19.30 36.25 -9.40
N VAL A 462 -20.31 35.65 -10.06
CA VAL A 462 -21.51 36.37 -10.53
C VAL A 462 -22.38 36.85 -9.37
N ILE A 463 -22.61 36.03 -8.34
CA ILE A 463 -23.44 36.41 -7.17
C ILE A 463 -22.77 37.50 -6.32
N ARG A 464 -21.44 37.50 -6.17
CA ARG A 464 -20.72 38.59 -5.48
C ARG A 464 -20.70 39.89 -6.28
N GLY A 465 -20.90 39.82 -7.60
CA GLY A 465 -21.00 40.99 -8.49
C GLY A 465 -22.42 41.53 -8.66
N GLY A 466 -23.46 40.73 -8.41
CA GLY A 466 -24.88 41.12 -8.56
C GLY A 466 -25.68 40.86 -7.29
N GLY A 467 -25.84 41.90 -6.46
CA GLY A 467 -26.49 41.85 -5.15
C GLY A 467 -28.02 41.73 -5.18
N GLY A 468 -28.57 40.58 -5.59
CA GLY A 468 -30.01 40.44 -5.84
C GLY A 468 -30.71 39.18 -5.30
N ALA A 469 -30.49 38.77 -4.04
CA ALA A 469 -31.28 37.68 -3.44
C ALA A 469 -31.80 38.03 -2.03
N GLY A 470 -33.12 37.96 -1.85
CA GLY A 470 -33.80 38.27 -0.58
C GLY A 470 -33.38 37.36 0.60
N PRO A 471 -33.51 37.84 1.85
CA PRO A 471 -32.87 37.23 3.04
C PRO A 471 -33.28 35.78 3.32
N GLY A 472 -34.53 35.38 3.02
CA GLY A 472 -35.01 34.00 3.22
C GLY A 472 -34.49 32.99 2.17
N ALA A 473 -34.35 33.40 0.91
CA ALA A 473 -33.80 32.57 -0.17
C ALA A 473 -32.26 32.49 -0.09
N ALA A 474 -31.62 33.56 0.37
CA ALA A 474 -30.18 33.61 0.64
C ALA A 474 -29.77 32.66 1.78
N LEU A 475 -30.60 32.48 2.81
CA LEU A 475 -30.27 31.59 3.93
C LEU A 475 -30.36 30.09 3.56
N LYS A 476 -31.39 29.70 2.77
CA LYS A 476 -31.53 28.31 2.28
C LYS A 476 -30.42 27.94 1.29
N SER A 477 -30.09 28.85 0.37
CA SER A 477 -28.98 28.65 -0.58
C SER A 477 -27.61 28.58 0.10
N ARG A 478 -27.34 29.41 1.12
CA ARG A 478 -26.08 29.35 1.90
C ARG A 478 -25.88 28.02 2.65
N LYS A 479 -26.95 27.40 3.16
CA LYS A 479 -26.88 26.08 3.80
C LYS A 479 -26.50 24.99 2.80
N LEU A 480 -27.15 24.99 1.63
CA LEU A 480 -26.86 24.06 0.54
C LEU A 480 -25.44 24.27 -0.01
N GLU A 481 -25.02 25.52 -0.21
CA GLU A 481 -23.65 25.86 -0.65
C GLU A 481 -22.59 25.35 0.34
N ARG A 482 -22.79 25.56 1.65
CA ARG A 482 -21.89 25.04 2.69
C ARG A 482 -21.80 23.52 2.67
N LEU A 483 -22.92 22.84 2.44
CA LEU A 483 -22.97 21.39 2.31
C LEU A 483 -22.18 20.91 1.08
N MET A 484 -22.36 21.57 -0.06
CA MET A 484 -21.71 21.22 -1.32
C MET A 484 -20.20 21.48 -1.28
N VAL A 485 -19.76 22.59 -0.68
CA VAL A 485 -18.33 22.86 -0.47
C VAL A 485 -17.70 21.82 0.46
N ARG A 486 -18.41 21.43 1.53
CA ARG A 486 -17.95 20.39 2.45
C ARG A 486 -17.81 19.02 1.75
N LEU A 487 -18.78 18.66 0.91
CA LEU A 487 -18.75 17.40 0.15
C LEU A 487 -17.63 17.41 -0.90
N GLY A 488 -17.42 18.53 -1.59
CA GLY A 488 -16.33 18.71 -2.55
C GLY A 488 -14.93 18.69 -1.93
N LEU A 489 -14.77 19.22 -0.72
CA LEU A 489 -13.51 19.11 0.02
C LEU A 489 -13.24 17.65 0.43
N PHE A 490 -14.27 16.93 0.87
CA PHE A 490 -14.16 15.53 1.25
C PHE A 490 -13.75 14.63 0.07
N THR A 491 -14.33 14.85 -1.11
CA THR A 491 -13.97 14.08 -2.31
C THR A 491 -12.53 14.31 -2.76
N VAL A 492 -12.03 15.56 -2.67
CA VAL A 492 -10.63 15.90 -2.94
C VAL A 492 -9.70 15.24 -1.93
N LEU A 493 -10.06 15.24 -0.64
CA LEU A 493 -9.26 14.58 0.38
C LEU A 493 -9.15 13.07 0.12
N TYR A 494 -10.24 12.43 -0.34
CA TYR A 494 -10.25 11.01 -0.71
C TYR A 494 -9.46 10.70 -1.99
N MET A 495 -9.27 11.68 -2.87
CA MET A 495 -8.46 11.54 -4.08
C MET A 495 -6.98 11.29 -3.76
N VAL A 496 -6.45 11.89 -2.69
CA VAL A 496 -5.03 11.75 -2.30
C VAL A 496 -4.64 10.30 -2.02
N PRO A 497 -5.35 9.54 -1.14
CA PRO A 497 -5.08 8.11 -0.98
C PRO A 497 -5.26 7.30 -2.27
N ALA A 498 -6.24 7.63 -3.11
CA ALA A 498 -6.47 6.92 -4.37
C ALA A 498 -5.28 7.07 -5.35
N VAL A 499 -4.76 8.29 -5.52
CA VAL A 499 -3.55 8.56 -6.33
C VAL A 499 -2.34 7.80 -5.76
N ALA A 500 -2.17 7.81 -4.45
CA ALA A 500 -1.06 7.12 -3.81
C ALA A 500 -1.12 5.60 -4.06
N VAL A 501 -2.29 4.97 -3.94
CA VAL A 501 -2.49 3.54 -4.24
C VAL A 501 -2.18 3.24 -5.71
N VAL A 502 -2.70 4.04 -6.65
CA VAL A 502 -2.45 3.86 -8.09
C VAL A 502 -0.96 4.00 -8.41
N THR A 503 -0.29 4.99 -7.83
CA THR A 503 1.15 5.21 -8.00
C THR A 503 1.96 4.03 -7.45
N CYS A 504 1.61 3.51 -6.27
CA CYS A 504 2.26 2.33 -5.70
C CYS A 504 2.07 1.09 -6.57
N LEU A 505 0.86 0.86 -7.09
CA LEU A 505 0.57 -0.25 -7.99
C LEU A 505 1.35 -0.15 -9.32
N ALA A 506 1.44 1.05 -9.89
CA ALA A 506 2.23 1.30 -11.10
C ALA A 506 3.74 1.07 -10.85
N TYR A 507 4.26 1.55 -9.73
CA TYR A 507 5.64 1.31 -9.31
C TYR A 507 5.93 -0.19 -9.13
N GLU A 508 5.06 -0.92 -8.41
CA GLU A 508 5.20 -2.37 -8.24
C GLU A 508 5.17 -3.11 -9.58
N GLN A 509 4.29 -2.70 -10.50
CA GLN A 509 4.21 -3.30 -11.84
C GLN A 509 5.48 -3.07 -12.64
N HIS A 510 6.02 -1.85 -12.59
CA HIS A 510 7.24 -1.48 -13.29
C HIS A 510 8.44 -2.28 -12.78
N ARG A 511 8.66 -2.27 -11.45
CA ARG A 511 9.75 -3.03 -10.82
C ARG A 511 9.64 -4.53 -11.06
N ARG A 512 8.43 -5.10 -10.97
CA ARG A 512 8.21 -6.52 -11.29
C ARG A 512 8.56 -6.85 -12.75
N ARG A 513 8.32 -5.94 -13.70
CA ARG A 513 8.68 -6.15 -15.12
C ARG A 513 10.20 -6.13 -15.34
N GLU A 514 10.90 -5.19 -14.71
CA GLU A 514 12.36 -5.11 -14.76
C GLU A 514 13.02 -6.34 -14.14
N ALA A 515 12.56 -6.71 -12.93
CA ALA A 515 12.94 -7.93 -12.24
C ALA A 515 12.77 -9.16 -13.13
N CYS A 516 11.69 -9.17 -13.89
CA CYS A 516 11.34 -10.26 -14.76
C CYS A 516 12.18 -10.37 -16.03
N ALA A 517 12.46 -9.23 -16.66
CA ALA A 517 13.32 -9.17 -17.83
C ALA A 517 14.76 -9.60 -17.52
N SER A 518 15.17 -9.47 -16.25
CA SER A 518 16.51 -9.77 -15.77
C SER A 518 16.74 -11.25 -15.43
N CYS A 519 15.71 -12.11 -15.55
CA CYS A 519 15.81 -13.53 -15.20
C CYS A 519 16.40 -14.40 -16.32
N PRO A 520 17.42 -15.23 -16.05
CA PRO A 520 17.97 -16.15 -17.06
C PRO A 520 16.94 -17.24 -17.42
N ALA A 521 16.75 -17.46 -18.73
CA ALA A 521 15.89 -18.53 -19.24
C ALA A 521 16.45 -19.93 -18.89
N PRO A 522 15.60 -20.93 -18.63
CA PRO A 522 16.01 -22.24 -18.09
C PRO A 522 16.86 -23.11 -19.03
N HIS A 523 17.16 -22.68 -20.26
CA HIS A 523 17.84 -23.54 -21.25
C HIS A 523 19.29 -23.17 -21.62
N ARG A 524 19.92 -22.16 -21.02
CA ARG A 524 21.33 -21.85 -21.32
C ARG A 524 22.26 -22.12 -20.15
N ARG A 525 22.46 -23.41 -19.87
CA ARG A 525 23.51 -23.89 -18.96
C ARG A 525 24.87 -23.76 -19.66
N GLN A 526 25.44 -22.56 -19.70
CA GLN A 526 26.88 -22.41 -19.92
C GLN A 526 27.60 -22.59 -18.59
N ARG A 527 28.58 -23.50 -18.59
CA ARG A 527 29.50 -23.74 -17.49
C ARG A 527 30.18 -22.42 -17.08
N GLY A 528 29.97 -22.02 -15.83
CA GLY A 528 30.75 -20.98 -15.16
C GLY A 528 30.04 -19.64 -15.07
N GLY A 529 29.63 -19.27 -13.85
CA GLY A 529 29.09 -17.95 -13.51
C GLY A 529 27.58 -17.97 -13.27
N ALA A 530 27.18 -18.14 -12.01
CA ALA A 530 25.85 -17.73 -11.57
C ALA A 530 25.81 -16.19 -11.68
N LEU A 531 25.23 -15.69 -12.77
CA LEU A 531 24.88 -14.28 -12.90
C LEU A 531 23.80 -14.02 -11.85
N ALA A 532 24.17 -13.29 -10.80
CA ALA A 532 23.25 -12.84 -9.77
C ALA A 532 22.12 -12.07 -10.45
N ALA A 533 20.92 -12.65 -10.47
CA ALA A 533 19.71 -11.90 -10.72
C ALA A 533 19.65 -10.79 -9.66
N GLY A 534 19.51 -9.53 -10.10
CA GLY A 534 19.76 -8.34 -9.30
C GLY A 534 19.04 -8.34 -7.94
N GLU A 535 19.82 -8.10 -6.89
CA GLU A 535 19.38 -7.93 -5.49
C GLU A 535 18.47 -6.67 -5.31
N GLU A 536 18.38 -5.80 -6.32
CA GLU A 536 17.55 -4.58 -6.35
C GLU A 536 16.15 -4.75 -6.96
N ALA A 537 15.74 -5.98 -7.28
CA ALA A 537 14.57 -6.22 -8.14
C ALA A 537 13.20 -6.19 -7.43
N TRP A 538 13.15 -6.08 -6.09
CA TRP A 538 11.90 -6.18 -5.33
C TRP A 538 11.38 -4.81 -4.88
N PRO A 539 10.04 -4.59 -4.85
CA PRO A 539 9.47 -3.35 -4.33
C PRO A 539 9.91 -3.14 -2.88
N GLU A 540 10.38 -1.93 -2.57
CA GLU A 540 10.77 -1.57 -1.22
C GLU A 540 9.63 -1.84 -0.23
N HIS A 541 9.99 -2.30 0.97
CA HIS A 541 9.02 -2.59 2.03
C HIS A 541 8.13 -1.37 2.34
N ALA A 542 8.72 -0.17 2.28
CA ALA A 542 8.01 1.09 2.49
C ALA A 542 6.86 1.32 1.50
N VAL A 543 7.07 1.03 0.20
CA VAL A 543 6.04 1.22 -0.84
C VAL A 543 4.86 0.26 -0.64
N LEU A 544 5.14 -0.98 -0.24
CA LEU A 544 4.10 -1.96 0.11
C LEU A 544 3.26 -1.47 1.28
N MET A 545 3.91 -1.00 2.35
CA MET A 545 3.23 -0.50 3.54
C MET A 545 2.42 0.77 3.23
N LEU A 546 2.96 1.67 2.41
CA LEU A 546 2.28 2.88 1.95
C LEU A 546 1.00 2.56 1.18
N LYS A 547 1.05 1.61 0.23
CA LYS A 547 -0.13 1.16 -0.53
C LYS A 547 -1.27 0.74 0.39
N HIS A 548 -0.98 -0.18 1.32
CA HIS A 548 -2.00 -0.72 2.21
C HIS A 548 -2.51 0.32 3.22
N PHE A 549 -1.62 1.17 3.73
CA PHE A 549 -2.00 2.31 4.57
C PHE A 549 -2.96 3.25 3.84
N MET A 550 -2.64 3.66 2.61
CA MET A 550 -3.48 4.57 1.82
C MET A 550 -4.82 3.95 1.46
N THR A 551 -4.89 2.63 1.22
CA THR A 551 -6.16 1.91 1.06
C THR A 551 -7.06 2.01 2.31
N LEU A 552 -6.49 1.97 3.52
CA LEU A 552 -7.24 2.00 4.78
C LEU A 552 -7.62 3.42 5.22
N VAL A 553 -6.78 4.42 4.93
CA VAL A 553 -7.02 5.83 5.29
C VAL A 553 -8.32 6.38 4.68
N GLY A 554 -8.67 5.95 3.46
CA GLY A 554 -9.95 6.31 2.84
C GLY A 554 -11.15 5.98 3.73
N GLY A 555 -11.15 4.81 4.37
CA GLY A 555 -12.20 4.43 5.31
C GLY A 555 -12.17 5.22 6.62
N VAL A 556 -10.97 5.46 7.17
CA VAL A 556 -10.82 6.24 8.43
C VAL A 556 -11.38 7.66 8.27
N THR A 557 -11.07 8.33 7.15
CA THR A 557 -11.55 9.70 6.86
C THR A 557 -13.07 9.78 6.67
N SER A 558 -13.71 8.70 6.18
CA SER A 558 -15.17 8.65 6.02
C SER A 558 -15.94 8.71 7.34
N GLY A 559 -15.40 8.12 8.42
CA GLY A 559 -16.05 8.19 9.73
C GLY A 559 -15.90 9.55 10.41
N VAL A 560 -14.75 10.21 10.25
CA VAL A 560 -14.56 11.60 10.73
C VAL A 560 -15.59 12.55 10.10
N TRP A 561 -16.04 12.27 8.89
CA TRP A 561 -17.08 13.06 8.22
C TRP A 561 -18.46 12.93 8.88
N VAL A 562 -18.82 11.74 9.37
CA VAL A 562 -20.10 11.45 10.04
C VAL A 562 -20.11 11.89 11.50
N TRP A 563 -18.95 11.94 12.15
CA TRP A 563 -18.84 12.31 13.57
C TRP A 563 -19.10 13.81 13.73
N SER A 564 -20.29 14.14 14.22
CA SER A 564 -20.75 15.50 14.53
C SER A 564 -21.48 15.46 15.88
N GLY A 565 -21.65 16.61 16.55
CA GLY A 565 -22.45 16.69 17.79
C GLY A 565 -23.85 16.07 17.65
N LYS A 566 -24.44 16.10 16.45
CA LYS A 566 -25.71 15.42 16.13
C LYS A 566 -25.62 13.89 16.18
N THR A 567 -24.48 13.34 15.81
CA THR A 567 -24.20 11.90 15.89
C THR A 567 -24.02 11.49 17.35
N LEU A 568 -23.28 12.27 18.16
CA LEU A 568 -23.15 12.03 19.60
C LEU A 568 -24.50 12.06 20.33
N GLY A 569 -25.40 12.99 19.97
CA GLY A 569 -26.76 13.05 20.50
C GLY A 569 -27.61 11.84 20.12
N ALA A 570 -27.52 11.36 18.87
CA ALA A 570 -28.24 10.15 18.43
C ALA A 570 -27.74 8.89 19.16
N TRP A 571 -26.43 8.75 19.37
CA TRP A 571 -25.83 7.66 20.12
C TRP A 571 -26.17 7.72 21.61
N SER A 572 -26.14 8.91 22.22
CA SER A 572 -26.58 9.13 23.61
C SER A 572 -28.05 8.75 23.80
N GLY A 573 -28.94 9.16 22.89
CA GLY A 573 -30.36 8.81 22.91
C GLY A 573 -30.66 7.33 22.67
N PHE A 574 -29.85 6.65 21.86
CA PHE A 574 -29.98 5.21 21.63
C PHE A 574 -29.47 4.38 22.82
N LEU A 575 -28.33 4.77 23.38
CA LEU A 575 -27.75 4.13 24.56
C LEU A 575 -28.65 4.33 25.78
N SER A 576 -29.23 5.53 25.97
CA SER A 576 -30.18 5.76 27.06
C SER A 576 -31.47 4.95 26.92
N ARG A 577 -32.03 4.82 25.71
CA ARG A 577 -33.21 3.98 25.44
C ARG A 577 -32.98 2.48 25.60
N ARG A 578 -31.76 1.99 25.35
CA ARG A 578 -31.40 0.57 25.57
C ARG A 578 -31.00 0.27 27.01
N CYS A 579 -30.37 1.21 27.70
CA CYS A 579 -30.04 1.08 29.12
C CYS A 579 -31.27 1.25 30.02
N CYS A 580 -32.36 1.89 29.54
CA CYS A 580 -33.64 1.99 30.26
C CYS A 580 -34.84 1.62 29.35
N PRO A 581 -35.18 0.32 29.19
CA PRO A 581 -36.34 -0.12 28.38
C PRO A 581 -37.71 0.10 29.06
N ALA A 582 -37.74 0.39 30.37
CA ALA A 582 -38.91 0.18 31.22
C ALA A 582 -39.95 1.32 31.28
N ALA A 583 -40.04 2.20 30.27
CA ALA A 583 -41.04 3.27 30.26
C ALA A 583 -42.06 3.20 29.09
N ALA A 584 -42.03 2.14 28.28
CA ALA A 584 -42.84 2.08 27.04
C ALA A 584 -43.97 1.03 27.03
N LEU A 585 -44.23 0.31 28.12
CA LEU A 585 -45.34 -0.65 28.21
C LEU A 585 -46.07 -0.48 29.55
N GLY A 586 -47.13 0.35 29.56
CA GLY A 586 -48.01 0.49 30.72
C GLY A 586 -48.66 1.87 30.87
N ALA A 587 -49.30 2.41 29.83
CA ALA A 587 -50.20 3.55 29.99
C ALA A 587 -51.60 3.06 30.38
N GLY A 588 -51.84 2.91 31.68
CA GLY A 588 -53.17 2.93 32.29
C GLY A 588 -53.33 4.19 33.14
N PRO A 589 -54.51 4.83 33.22
CA PRO A 589 -54.65 6.14 33.87
C PRO A 589 -54.78 5.98 35.39
N GLY A 590 -53.86 6.57 36.16
CA GLY A 590 -53.93 6.65 37.62
C GLY A 590 -52.95 7.70 38.18
N PRO A 591 -53.29 8.46 39.24
CA PRO A 591 -52.58 9.71 39.56
C PRO A 591 -51.41 9.56 40.55
N ARG A 592 -50.30 10.25 40.23
CA ARG A 592 -49.28 10.89 41.10
C ARG A 592 -48.39 10.01 42.03
N PRO A 593 -47.21 10.53 42.42
CA PRO A 593 -45.96 9.77 42.41
C PRO A 593 -45.51 9.31 43.80
N SER A 594 -44.70 8.25 43.83
CA SER A 594 -43.77 7.96 44.93
C SER A 594 -42.42 7.51 44.39
N GLU A 595 -41.42 7.77 45.22
CA GLU A 595 -39.98 7.89 44.98
C GLU A 595 -39.27 6.67 44.40
N GLY A 596 -38.17 6.95 43.69
CA GLY A 596 -36.98 6.08 43.72
C GLY A 596 -36.75 5.20 42.48
N SER A 597 -36.12 5.76 41.43
CA SER A 597 -35.15 4.96 40.67
C SER A 597 -33.93 5.82 40.26
N THR A 598 -32.82 5.45 40.87
CA THR A 598 -31.47 5.99 40.73
C THR A 598 -30.84 5.50 39.43
N CYS A 599 -30.93 6.29 38.37
CA CYS A 599 -30.08 6.13 37.17
C CYS A 599 -29.95 7.48 36.44
N SER A 600 -29.37 8.49 37.09
CA SER A 600 -28.98 9.74 36.41
C SER A 600 -27.60 10.28 36.78
N GLU A 601 -26.90 9.70 37.77
CA GLU A 601 -25.65 10.27 38.27
C GLU A 601 -24.35 9.65 37.72
N ALA A 602 -24.42 8.65 36.83
CA ALA A 602 -23.20 7.97 36.36
C ALA A 602 -22.47 8.67 35.19
N SER A 603 -23.06 9.67 34.51
CA SER A 603 -22.42 10.34 33.36
C SER A 603 -21.80 11.71 33.66
N SER A 604 -22.05 12.30 34.84
CA SER A 604 -21.60 13.65 35.16
C SER A 604 -20.20 13.70 35.83
N ALA A 605 -19.66 12.56 36.25
CA ALA A 605 -18.48 12.51 37.11
C ALA A 605 -17.12 12.49 36.39
N LEU A 606 -17.06 12.48 35.05
CA LEU A 606 -15.77 12.36 34.32
C LEU A 606 -15.25 13.63 33.61
N THR A 607 -15.92 14.78 33.74
CA THR A 607 -15.53 16.00 33.01
C THR A 607 -15.09 17.18 33.85
N HIS A 608 -14.86 17.04 35.16
CA HIS A 608 -14.39 18.17 35.97
C HIS A 608 -13.32 17.78 37.00
N ARG A 609 -12.09 17.55 36.53
CA ARG A 609 -10.89 17.68 37.38
C ARG A 609 -9.71 18.21 36.57
N THR A 610 -9.71 19.53 36.35
CA THR A 610 -8.49 20.35 36.25
C THR A 610 -8.88 21.82 36.34
N ALA A 611 -8.93 22.36 37.57
CA ALA A 611 -8.63 23.76 37.84
C ALA A 611 -8.37 23.89 39.35
N ILE A 612 -7.15 24.31 39.66
CA ILE A 612 -6.59 24.53 40.99
C ILE A 612 -7.01 25.95 41.44
N THR A 613 -7.55 26.09 42.65
CA THR A 613 -7.48 27.35 43.43
C THR A 613 -7.44 27.04 44.92
N PRO A 614 -6.58 27.72 45.71
CA PRO A 614 -6.50 27.52 47.16
C PRO A 614 -7.54 28.36 47.91
N SER A 615 -7.93 27.82 49.06
CA SER A 615 -8.93 28.29 50.02
C SER A 615 -8.59 29.63 50.70
N THR A 616 -9.62 30.41 51.08
CA THR A 616 -9.74 31.00 52.44
C THR A 616 -11.13 31.63 52.72
N LEU A 617 -11.70 31.18 53.84
CA LEU A 617 -12.41 31.91 54.91
C LEU A 617 -13.92 32.29 54.82
N HIS A 618 -14.58 31.82 55.88
CA HIS A 618 -15.93 32.05 56.41
C HIS A 618 -16.29 33.52 56.69
N ALA A 619 -17.59 33.85 56.58
CA ALA A 619 -18.36 34.48 57.67
C ALA A 619 -19.88 34.41 57.40
N LYS A 620 -20.64 34.07 58.45
CA LYS A 620 -22.10 33.94 58.53
C LYS A 620 -22.60 35.07 59.42
N SER A 621 -23.64 35.80 59.05
CA SER A 621 -24.36 36.68 59.98
C SER A 621 -25.84 36.77 59.62
N SER A 622 -26.65 36.43 60.61
CA SER A 622 -28.12 36.50 60.67
C SER A 622 -28.54 37.73 61.48
N ALA A 623 -29.58 38.44 61.04
CA ALA A 623 -30.22 39.52 61.79
C ALA A 623 -31.67 39.12 62.21
N PRO A 624 -32.19 39.64 63.34
CA PRO A 624 -33.39 39.13 64.02
C PRO A 624 -34.65 40.04 63.85
N PRO A 625 -35.81 39.73 64.48
CA PRO A 625 -37.14 40.08 63.99
C PRO A 625 -37.90 41.16 64.79
N SER A 626 -38.95 41.70 64.15
CA SER A 626 -40.19 42.31 64.69
C SER A 626 -40.92 42.89 63.47
N LEU A 627 -42.21 42.67 63.17
CA LEU A 627 -43.41 42.35 63.92
C LEU A 627 -44.38 41.63 62.98
#